data_AF-A0A936KGQ9-F1
#
_entry.id   AF-A0A936KGQ9-F1
#
_cell.length_a   1.000
_cell.length_b   1.000
_cell.length_c   1.000
_cell.angle_alpha   90.00
_cell.angle_beta   90.00
_cell.angle_gamma   90.00
#
_symmetry.space_group_name_H-M   'P 1'
#
loop_
_entity.id
_entity.type
_entity.pdbx_description
1 polymer ?
#
loop_
_entity_poly.entity_id
_entity_poly.type
_entity_poly.pdbx_seq_one_letter_code
_entity_poly.pdbx_strand_id
1 'polypeptide(L)'
;MIREFELQEPQPDGQSLRKHLEVAAESTGSTPARLVEHGELPLGYGHLWEWFKQLSRTRAIGLVANAISYTEIAAWAALTGNHPTPFEVAILVDMDAALIAHQAQQKTKAQSHG
;
A
#
# COMPACT_ATOMS: atom_id res chain seq x y z
N MET A 1 7.49 -9.21 6.40
CA MET A 1 7.28 -7.81 5.96
C MET A 1 8.58 -7.02 6.21
N ILE A 2 9.64 -7.23 5.39
CA ILE A 2 10.98 -6.64 5.61
C ILE A 2 11.69 -6.20 4.28
N ARG A 3 11.14 -6.43 3.08
CA ARG A 3 11.98 -6.45 1.84
C ARG A 3 11.98 -5.21 0.94
N GLU A 4 11.26 -4.14 1.27
CA GLU A 4 11.37 -2.87 0.52
C GLU A 4 12.66 -2.11 0.85
N PHE A 5 13.21 -2.31 2.05
CA PHE A 5 14.41 -1.61 2.49
C PHE A 5 15.68 -2.11 1.78
N GLU A 6 15.77 -3.41 1.52
CA GLU A 6 16.90 -4.04 0.82
C GLU A 6 17.06 -3.55 -0.62
N LEU A 7 15.99 -3.04 -1.25
CA LEU A 7 16.02 -2.58 -2.65
C LEU A 7 16.57 -1.16 -2.80
N GLN A 8 16.59 -0.39 -1.70
CA GLN A 8 17.08 0.98 -1.66
C GLN A 8 18.50 1.11 -1.11
N GLU A 9 19.08 0.03 -0.58
CA GLU A 9 20.47 0.08 -0.11
C GLU A 9 21.42 0.39 -1.28
N PRO A 10 22.22 1.46 -1.18
CA PRO A 10 23.24 1.75 -2.17
C PRO A 10 24.32 0.67 -2.10
N GLN A 11 24.61 0.04 -3.23
CA GLN A 11 25.76 -0.84 -3.36
C GLN A 11 27.06 -0.03 -3.50
N PRO A 12 28.24 -0.66 -3.38
CA PRO A 12 29.54 0.03 -3.37
C PRO A 12 29.81 0.93 -4.61
N ASP A 13 29.00 0.79 -5.66
CA ASP A 13 29.03 1.57 -6.90
C ASP A 13 28.08 2.78 -6.91
N GLY A 14 27.35 3.02 -5.81
CA GLY A 14 26.44 4.16 -5.64
C GLY A 14 25.08 4.02 -6.34
N GLN A 15 24.79 2.89 -6.98
CA GLN A 15 23.49 2.62 -7.59
C GLN A 15 22.65 1.71 -6.68
N SER A 16 21.33 1.91 -6.68
CA SER A 16 20.43 1.06 -5.89
C SER A 16 20.27 -0.31 -6.56
N LEU A 17 20.07 -1.34 -5.73
CA LEU A 17 19.82 -2.71 -6.16
C LEU A 17 18.64 -2.85 -7.13
N ARG A 18 17.64 -1.95 -7.04
CA ARG A 18 16.55 -1.81 -8.01
C ARG A 18 17.05 -1.54 -9.43
N LYS A 19 17.97 -0.59 -9.58
CA LYS A 19 18.46 -0.15 -10.88
C LYS A 19 19.30 -1.21 -11.58
N HIS A 20 20.04 -2.02 -10.81
CA HIS A 20 20.73 -3.19 -11.34
C HIS A 20 19.77 -4.27 -11.86
N LEU A 21 18.67 -4.52 -11.15
CA LEU A 21 17.69 -5.52 -11.55
C LEU A 21 16.88 -5.08 -12.78
N GLU A 22 16.62 -3.78 -12.93
CA GLU A 22 15.95 -3.20 -14.11
C GLU A 22 16.81 -3.40 -15.38
N VAL A 23 18.11 -3.09 -15.31
CA VAL A 23 19.06 -3.29 -16.43
C VAL A 23 19.22 -4.78 -16.79
N ALA A 24 19.19 -5.67 -15.80
CA ALA A 24 19.22 -7.11 -16.03
C ALA A 24 17.94 -7.64 -16.71
N ALA A 25 16.78 -7.05 -16.41
CA ALA A 25 15.49 -7.39 -17.03
C ALA A 25 15.44 -6.97 -18.51
N GLU A 26 15.96 -5.79 -18.84
CA GLU A 26 16.03 -5.27 -20.22
C GLU A 26 16.91 -6.12 -21.14
N SER A 27 18.02 -6.66 -20.62
CA SER A 27 18.97 -7.47 -21.39
C SER A 27 18.58 -8.94 -21.54
N THR A 28 17.81 -9.49 -20.59
CA THR A 28 17.46 -10.93 -20.55
C THR A 28 16.04 -11.21 -21.05
N GLY A 29 15.21 -10.17 -21.23
CA GLY A 29 13.82 -10.30 -21.71
C GLY A 29 12.88 -11.00 -20.73
N SER A 30 13.34 -11.25 -19.50
CA SER A 30 12.57 -11.89 -18.43
C SER A 30 12.75 -11.09 -17.16
N THR A 31 11.65 -10.56 -16.62
CA THR A 31 11.65 -9.80 -15.38
C THR A 31 12.02 -10.72 -14.20
N PRO A 32 13.11 -10.43 -13.46
CA PRO A 32 13.48 -11.17 -12.26
C PRO A 32 12.34 -11.22 -11.25
N ALA A 33 12.14 -12.35 -10.56
CA ALA A 33 11.08 -12.54 -9.55
C ALA A 33 11.07 -11.48 -8.42
N ARG A 34 12.18 -10.77 -8.23
CA ARG A 34 12.32 -9.66 -7.27
C ARG A 34 11.71 -8.33 -7.75
N LEU A 35 11.47 -8.21 -9.06
CA LEU A 35 10.80 -7.08 -9.74
C LEU A 35 9.35 -7.40 -10.12
N VAL A 36 8.84 -8.59 -9.79
CA VAL A 36 7.39 -8.87 -9.83
C VAL A 36 6.77 -8.14 -8.63
N GLU A 37 6.74 -6.82 -8.76
CA GLU A 37 6.01 -5.89 -7.92
C GLU A 37 4.53 -6.03 -8.26
N HIS A 38 3.73 -6.32 -7.25
CA HIS A 38 2.28 -6.51 -7.30
C HIS A 38 1.86 -7.84 -7.92
N GLY A 39 1.53 -8.80 -7.05
CA GLY A 39 0.57 -9.81 -7.45
C GLY A 39 -0.68 -9.08 -7.94
N GLU A 40 -1.11 -9.37 -9.16
CA GLU A 40 -2.40 -8.90 -9.65
C GLU A 40 -3.42 -9.24 -8.57
N LEU A 41 -4.23 -8.25 -8.16
CA LEU A 41 -5.38 -8.53 -7.31
C LEU A 41 -6.15 -9.67 -7.99
N PRO A 42 -6.53 -10.74 -7.27
CA PRO A 42 -7.26 -11.83 -7.90
C PRO A 42 -8.46 -11.25 -8.66
N LEU A 43 -8.70 -11.75 -9.87
CA LEU A 43 -9.76 -11.28 -10.75
C LEU A 43 -11.06 -11.08 -9.95
N GLY A 44 -11.55 -9.84 -9.90
CA GLY A 44 -12.77 -9.48 -9.16
C GLY A 44 -12.57 -8.68 -7.87
N TYR A 45 -11.36 -8.36 -7.43
CA TYR A 45 -11.12 -7.52 -6.23
C TYR A 45 -10.64 -6.09 -6.51
N GLY A 46 -10.55 -5.68 -7.78
CA GLY A 46 -10.11 -4.33 -8.17
C GLY A 46 -10.99 -3.21 -7.60
N HIS A 47 -12.29 -3.48 -7.38
CA HIS A 47 -13.21 -2.51 -6.79
C HIS A 47 -12.86 -2.18 -5.34
N LEU A 48 -12.29 -3.12 -4.57
CA LEU A 48 -11.87 -2.87 -3.19
C LEU A 48 -10.78 -1.83 -3.10
N TRP A 49 -9.85 -1.82 -4.07
CA TRP A 49 -8.83 -0.78 -4.15
C TRP A 49 -9.44 0.60 -4.41
N GLU A 50 -10.42 0.67 -5.32
CA GLU A 50 -11.12 1.92 -5.60
C GLU A 50 -11.94 2.41 -4.40
N TRP A 51 -12.68 1.51 -3.74
CA TRP A 51 -13.43 1.82 -2.52
C TRP A 51 -12.52 2.31 -1.40
N PHE A 52 -11.39 1.62 -1.19
CA PHE A 52 -10.39 2.03 -0.21
C PHE A 52 -9.87 3.44 -0.49
N LYS A 53 -9.51 3.77 -1.74
CA LYS A 53 -9.07 5.13 -2.09
C LYS A 53 -10.16 6.18 -1.82
N GLN A 54 -11.42 5.87 -2.13
CA GLN A 54 -12.54 6.78 -1.89
C GLN A 54 -12.80 7.07 -0.41
N LEU A 55 -12.63 6.06 0.46
CA LEU A 55 -12.73 6.21 1.91
C LEU A 55 -11.49 6.88 2.50
N SER A 56 -10.30 6.49 2.04
CA SER A 56 -9.05 7.00 2.59
C SER A 56 -8.84 8.49 2.33
N ARG A 57 -9.37 9.04 1.22
CA ARG A 57 -9.26 10.48 0.91
C ARG A 57 -10.14 11.38 1.79
N THR A 58 -11.22 10.85 2.37
CA THR A 58 -12.17 11.62 3.20
C THR A 58 -11.78 11.65 4.66
N ARG A 59 -10.71 10.94 5.02
CA ARG A 59 -10.21 10.84 6.38
C ARG A 59 -9.81 12.21 6.90
N ALA A 60 -10.28 12.54 8.09
CA ALA A 60 -9.93 13.79 8.74
C ALA A 60 -8.40 13.87 8.92
N ILE A 61 -7.80 14.94 8.39
CA ILE A 61 -6.38 15.22 8.56
C ILE A 61 -6.21 15.84 9.96
N GLY A 62 -5.96 14.99 10.96
CA GLY A 62 -5.66 15.39 12.34
C GLY A 62 -4.20 15.09 12.73
N LEU A 63 -3.83 15.45 13.96
CA LEU A 63 -2.52 15.14 14.56
C LEU A 63 -2.23 13.63 14.65
N VAL A 64 -3.29 12.80 14.64
CA VAL A 64 -3.23 11.35 14.66
C VAL A 64 -3.98 10.81 13.44
N ALA A 65 -3.41 9.79 12.78
CA ALA A 65 -4.10 9.08 11.71
C ALA A 65 -5.26 8.29 12.32
N ASN A 66 -6.49 8.63 11.95
CA ASN A 66 -7.68 7.90 12.40
C ASN A 66 -7.93 6.71 11.47
N ALA A 67 -8.24 5.55 12.04
CA ALA A 67 -8.65 4.39 11.26
C ALA A 67 -10.02 4.65 10.62
N ILE A 68 -10.23 4.10 9.42
CA ILE A 68 -11.54 4.05 8.77
C ILE A 68 -12.48 3.24 9.68
N SER A 69 -13.52 3.88 10.18
CA SER A 69 -14.51 3.27 11.06
C SER A 69 -15.62 2.56 10.28
N TYR A 70 -16.28 1.58 10.92
CA TYR A 70 -17.49 0.96 10.38
C TYR A 70 -18.59 1.99 10.06
N THR A 71 -18.68 3.06 10.85
CA THR A 71 -19.64 4.14 10.63
C THR A 71 -19.34 4.89 9.33
N GLU A 72 -18.07 5.18 9.03
CA GLU A 72 -17.66 5.82 7.76
C GLU A 72 -17.93 4.90 6.58
N ILE A 73 -17.66 3.60 6.71
CA ILE A 73 -17.95 2.61 5.67
C ILE A 73 -19.45 2.53 5.41
N ALA A 74 -20.28 2.48 6.46
CA ALA A 74 -21.73 2.45 6.33
C ALA A 74 -22.28 3.74 5.70
N ALA A 75 -21.77 4.92 6.10
CA ALA A 75 -22.17 6.20 5.53
C ALA A 75 -21.77 6.32 4.06
N TRP A 76 -20.54 5.93 3.70
CA TRP A 76 -20.08 5.89 2.32
C TRP A 76 -20.89 4.92 1.46
N ALA A 77 -21.19 3.72 1.96
CA ALA A 77 -22.01 2.74 1.26
C ALA A 77 -23.41 3.30 0.96
N ALA A 78 -24.05 3.94 1.97
CA ALA A 78 -25.33 4.59 1.80
C ALA A 78 -25.31 5.76 0.79
N LEU A 79 -24.26 6.58 0.79
CA LEU A 79 -24.12 7.74 -0.11
C LEU A 79 -23.81 7.35 -1.55
N THR A 80 -23.09 6.25 -1.76
CA THR A 80 -22.61 5.83 -3.08
C THR A 80 -23.44 4.72 -3.71
N GLY A 81 -24.36 4.12 -2.96
CA GLY A 81 -25.16 2.98 -3.39
C GLY A 81 -24.37 1.67 -3.49
N ASN A 82 -23.18 1.61 -2.88
CA ASN A 82 -22.39 0.38 -2.80
C ASN A 82 -22.92 -0.52 -1.67
N HIS A 83 -22.80 -1.84 -1.84
CA HIS A 83 -23.22 -2.84 -0.86
C HIS A 83 -22.05 -3.77 -0.48
N PRO A 84 -21.07 -3.29 0.28
CA PRO A 84 -19.95 -4.12 0.71
C PRO A 84 -20.44 -5.26 1.61
N THR A 85 -20.00 -6.48 1.31
CA THR A 85 -20.22 -7.66 2.15
C THR A 85 -19.38 -7.58 3.43
N PRO A 86 -19.70 -8.35 4.49
CA PRO A 86 -18.89 -8.38 5.70
C PRO A 86 -17.41 -8.70 5.46
N PHE A 87 -17.12 -9.56 4.48
CA PHE A 87 -15.75 -9.92 4.10
C PHE A 87 -15.00 -8.74 3.46
N GLU A 88 -15.67 -8.00 2.57
CA GLU A 88 -15.08 -6.82 1.93
C GLU A 88 -14.87 -5.68 2.93
N VAL A 89 -15.79 -5.52 3.88
CA VAL A 89 -15.60 -4.58 5.00
C VAL A 89 -14.35 -4.94 5.81
N ALA A 90 -14.15 -6.23 6.11
CA ALA A 90 -12.94 -6.67 6.81
C ALA A 90 -11.67 -6.35 6.01
N ILE A 91 -11.68 -6.60 4.69
CA ILE A 91 -10.55 -6.25 3.82
C ILE A 91 -10.27 -4.75 3.83
N LEU A 92 -11.30 -3.90 3.75
CA LEU A 92 -11.12 -2.44 3.79
C LEU A 92 -10.48 -1.97 5.10
N VAL A 93 -10.85 -2.59 6.22
CA VAL A 93 -10.26 -2.31 7.54
C VAL A 93 -8.81 -2.79 7.62
N ASP A 94 -8.51 -3.98 7.09
CA ASP A 94 -7.15 -4.54 7.09
C ASP A 94 -6.20 -3.73 6.21
N MET A 95 -6.67 -3.31 5.03
CA MET A 95 -5.94 -2.39 4.14
C MET A 95 -5.60 -1.09 4.86
N ASP A 96 -6.52 -0.58 5.67
CA ASP A 96 -6.32 0.64 6.42
C ASP A 96 -5.29 0.49 7.55
N ALA A 97 -5.39 -0.59 8.32
CA ALA A 97 -4.42 -0.92 9.35
C ALA A 97 -3.00 -1.04 8.78
N ALA A 98 -2.86 -1.67 7.60
CA ALA A 98 -1.59 -1.77 6.90
C ALA A 98 -1.04 -0.39 6.49
N LEU A 99 -1.88 0.50 5.97
CA LEU A 99 -1.48 1.87 5.61
C LEU A 99 -1.00 2.65 6.83
N ILE A 100 -1.74 2.59 7.95
CA ILE A 100 -1.38 3.30 9.19
C ILE A 100 -0.06 2.78 9.76
N ALA A 101 0.12 1.45 9.79
CA ALA A 101 1.36 0.84 10.26
C ALA A 101 2.56 1.26 9.41
N HIS A 102 2.41 1.29 8.08
CA HIS A 102 3.45 1.76 7.17
C HIS A 102 3.79 3.24 7.39
N GLN A 103 2.79 4.12 7.54
CA GLN A 103 3.01 5.53 7.84
C GLN A 103 3.73 5.76 9.18
N ALA A 104 3.39 4.98 10.21
CA ALA A 104 4.06 5.05 11.51
C ALA A 104 5.56 4.70 11.37
N GLN A 105 5.87 3.62 10.65
CA GLN A 105 7.27 3.22 10.39
C GLN A 105 8.06 4.28 9.61
N GLN A 106 7.44 4.94 8.64
CA GLN A 106 8.08 6.03 7.88
C GLN A 106 8.38 7.26 8.75
N LYS A 107 7.45 7.64 9.62
CA LYS A 107 7.66 8.76 10.57
C LYS A 107 8.84 8.47 11.52
N THR A 108 8.94 7.26 12.06
CA THR A 108 10.06 6.86 12.93
C THR A 108 11.41 6.93 12.22
N LYS A 109 11.50 6.46 10.96
CA LYS A 109 12.74 6.51 10.16
C LYS A 109 13.19 7.93 9.82
N ALA A 110 12.24 8.84 9.55
CA ALA A 110 12.53 10.24 9.27
C ALA A 110 13.02 11.00 10.52
N GLN A 111 12.56 10.61 11.72
CA GLN A 111 12.96 11.23 12.99
C GLN A 111 14.33 10.75 13.50
N SER A 112 14.80 9.57 13.08
CA SER A 112 16.11 9.02 13.51
C SER A 112 17.31 9.50 12.68
N HIS A 113 17.09 10.28 11.63
CA HIS A 113 18.14 10.84 10.75
C HIS A 113 18.24 12.37 10.85
N GLY A 114 17.73 12.97 11.93
CA GLY A 114 17.82 14.40 12.23
C GLY A 114 18.76 14.69 13.40
#